data_AF-A0A849ZLZ9-F1
#
_entry.id   AF-A0A849ZLZ9-F1
#
_cell.length_a   1.000
_cell.length_b   1.000
_cell.length_c   1.000
_cell.angle_alpha   90.00
_cell.angle_beta   90.00
_cell.angle_gamma   90.00
#
_symmetry.space_group_name_H-M   'P 1'
#
loop_
_entity.id
_entity.type
_entity.pdbx_description
1 polymer ?
#
loop_
_entity_poly.entity_id
_entity_poly.type
_entity_poly.pdbx_seq_one_letter_code
_entity_poly.pdbx_strand_id
1 'polypeptide(L)'
;MSLILSLALIVLGLLACSSLIISKKPNAKELLDKIAPFQGYIGLVLLVLGLVNLVQAILNIGVMFSSIYGIIGLLVIFVSIALGFLASFTLLGQWFGGSAAAEKGVALRAKLILYQVPLGVAGIVLGAYWAFLTLTA
;
A
#
# COMPACT_ATOMS: atom_id res chain seq x y z
N MET A 1 -15.51 -4.58 -1.36
CA MET A 1 -14.27 -3.87 -1.03
C MET A 1 -14.43 -3.24 0.35
N SER A 2 -13.71 -3.75 1.36
CA SER A 2 -14.00 -3.43 2.77
C SER A 2 -13.40 -2.08 3.19
N LEU A 3 -14.12 -1.32 4.04
CA LEU A 3 -13.67 -0.04 4.62
C LEU A 3 -12.31 -0.16 5.36
N ILE A 4 -12.02 -1.36 5.87
CA ILE A 4 -10.75 -1.77 6.47
C ILE A 4 -9.57 -1.60 5.50
N LEU A 5 -9.76 -1.89 4.21
CA LEU A 5 -8.73 -1.80 3.19
C LEU A 5 -8.37 -0.34 2.89
N SER A 6 -9.39 0.53 2.80
CA SER A 6 -9.20 1.97 2.61
C SER A 6 -8.44 2.60 3.78
N LEU A 7 -8.82 2.25 5.01
CA LEU A 7 -8.14 2.72 6.23
C LEU A 7 -6.68 2.23 6.27
N ALA A 8 -6.44 0.95 6.00
CA ALA A 8 -5.11 0.38 5.97
C ALA A 8 -4.23 1.03 4.89
N LEU A 9 -4.80 1.35 3.72
CA LEU A 9 -4.12 2.07 2.64
C LEU A 9 -3.72 3.48 3.05
N ILE A 10 -4.61 4.21 3.74
CA ILE A 10 -4.32 5.56 4.24
C ILE A 10 -3.19 5.51 5.28
N VAL A 11 -3.26 4.56 6.22
CA VAL A 11 -2.21 4.39 7.26
C VAL A 11 -0.87 4.04 6.61
N LEU A 12 -0.83 3.09 5.67
CA LEU A 12 0.40 2.74 4.95
C LEU A 12 0.89 3.88 4.06
N GLY A 13 0.00 4.66 3.46
CA GLY A 13 0.36 5.84 2.68
C GLY A 13 0.98 6.93 3.56
N LEU A 14 0.46 7.14 4.77
CA LEU A 14 1.05 8.03 5.78
C LEU A 14 2.44 7.55 6.22
N LEU A 15 2.59 6.25 6.48
CA LEU A 15 3.90 5.66 6.83
C LEU A 15 4.89 5.72 5.66
N ALA A 16 4.43 5.54 4.42
CA ALA A 16 5.24 5.70 3.22
C ALA A 16 5.67 7.16 2.98
N CYS A 17 4.83 8.12 3.38
CA CYS A 17 5.13 9.55 3.36
C CYS A 17 5.79 10.06 4.65
N SER A 18 6.17 9.17 5.59
CA SER A 18 6.74 9.55 6.88
C SER A 18 7.93 10.49 6.75
N SER A 19 8.79 10.28 5.75
CA SER A 19 9.93 11.16 5.44
C SER A 19 9.50 12.60 5.11
N LEU A 20 8.44 12.77 4.30
CA LEU A 20 7.87 14.08 4.00
C LEU A 20 7.16 14.70 5.22
N ILE A 21 6.45 13.88 6.00
CA ILE A 21 5.72 14.34 7.18
C ILE A 21 6.70 14.82 8.25
N ILE A 22 7.76 14.06 8.54
CA ILE A 22 8.79 14.43 9.52
C ILE A 22 9.53 15.69 9.08
N SER A 23 9.78 15.86 7.77
CA SER A 23 10.41 17.06 7.23
C SER A 23 9.57 18.33 7.44
N LYS A 24 8.24 18.23 7.44
CA LYS A 24 7.33 19.37 7.68
C LYS A 24 6.85 19.50 9.13
N LYS A 25 6.75 18.39 9.86
CA LYS A 25 6.28 18.28 11.24
C LYS A 25 7.16 17.30 12.02
N PRO A 26 8.26 17.77 12.62
CA PRO A 26 9.18 16.93 13.39
C PRO A 26 8.49 16.22 14.57
N ASN A 27 7.45 16.82 15.13
CA ASN A 27 6.66 16.26 16.24
C ASN A 27 5.98 14.93 15.90
N ALA A 28 5.75 14.62 14.62
CA ALA A 28 5.16 13.34 14.21
C ALA A 28 6.17 12.16 14.27
N LYS A 29 7.47 12.44 14.42
CA LYS A 29 8.52 11.42 14.39
C LYS A 29 8.33 10.36 15.46
N GLU A 30 8.00 10.76 16.69
CA GLU A 30 7.88 9.83 17.82
C GLU A 30 6.72 8.83 17.66
N LEU A 31 5.60 9.28 17.07
CA LEU A 31 4.46 8.42 16.73
C LEU A 31 4.78 7.49 15.57
N LEU A 32 5.46 8.00 14.53
CA LEU A 32 5.85 7.20 13.36
C LEU A 32 6.88 6.13 13.72
N ASP A 33 7.85 6.44 14.58
CA ASP A 33 8.86 5.50 15.06
C ASP A 33 8.23 4.35 15.88
N LYS A 34 7.13 4.59 16.60
CA LYS A 34 6.36 3.53 17.29
C LYS A 34 5.63 2.59 16.32
N ILE A 35 5.17 3.09 15.17
CA ILE A 35 4.39 2.32 14.19
C ILE A 35 5.31 1.65 13.15
N ALA A 36 6.49 2.21 12.90
CA ALA A 36 7.51 1.68 12.00
C ALA A 36 7.80 0.16 12.15
N PRO A 37 7.98 -0.41 13.37
CA PRO A 37 8.20 -1.85 13.50
C PRO A 37 7.01 -2.70 13.04
N PHE A 38 5.78 -2.18 13.10
CA PHE A 38 4.58 -2.87 12.62
C PHE A 38 4.34 -2.68 11.13
N GLN A 39 5.02 -1.73 10.47
CA GLN A 39 4.82 -1.38 9.07
C GLN A 39 4.94 -2.60 8.14
N GLY A 40 5.89 -3.50 8.40
CA GLY A 40 6.07 -4.72 7.61
C GLY A 40 4.87 -5.67 7.67
N TYR A 41 4.31 -5.86 8.86
CA TYR A 41 3.15 -6.72 9.08
C TYR A 41 1.87 -6.09 8.50
N ILE A 42 1.67 -4.78 8.70
CA ILE A 42 0.54 -4.04 8.11
C ILE A 42 0.62 -4.12 6.58
N GLY A 43 1.83 -3.92 6.02
CA GLY A 43 2.10 -4.08 4.60
C GLY A 43 1.77 -5.46 4.06
N LEU A 44 2.09 -6.51 4.82
CA LEU A 44 1.83 -7.89 4.41
C LEU A 44 0.34 -8.20 4.38
N VAL A 45 -0.41 -7.78 5.40
CA VAL A 45 -1.87 -7.91 5.43
C VAL A 45 -2.49 -7.14 4.26
N LEU A 46 -2.04 -5.91 4.00
CA LEU A 46 -2.52 -5.13 2.86
C LEU A 46 -2.20 -5.79 1.53
N LEU A 47 -1.01 -6.38 1.38
CA LEU A 47 -0.60 -7.09 0.18
C LEU A 47 -1.52 -8.29 -0.09
N VAL A 48 -1.77 -9.12 0.92
CA VAL A 48 -2.66 -10.29 0.79
C VAL A 48 -4.09 -9.85 0.45
N LEU A 49 -4.62 -8.84 1.15
CA LEU A 49 -5.95 -8.30 0.85
C LEU A 49 -6.01 -7.70 -0.55
N GLY A 50 -4.98 -6.98 -0.98
CA GLY A 50 -4.87 -6.43 -2.33
C GLY A 50 -4.91 -7.53 -3.39
N LEU A 51 -4.16 -8.61 -3.19
CA LEU A 51 -4.15 -9.76 -4.11
C LEU A 51 -5.51 -10.47 -4.18
N VAL A 52 -6.17 -10.68 -3.04
CA VAL A 52 -7.53 -11.26 -3.00
C VAL A 52 -8.51 -10.37 -3.77
N ASN A 53 -8.42 -9.05 -3.62
CA ASN A 53 -9.28 -8.12 -4.36
C ASN A 53 -8.92 -8.05 -5.84
N LEU A 54 -7.64 -8.24 -6.21
CA LEU A 54 -7.23 -8.34 -7.61
C LEU A 54 -7.86 -9.56 -8.28
N VAL A 55 -7.87 -10.72 -7.61
CA VAL A 55 -8.54 -11.91 -8.14
C VAL A 55 -10.04 -11.66 -8.32
N GLN A 56 -10.71 -11.07 -7.33
CA GLN A 56 -12.13 -10.71 -7.45
C GLN A 56 -12.38 -9.69 -8.57
N ALA A 57 -11.47 -8.73 -8.77
CA ALA A 57 -11.52 -7.74 -9.84
C ALA A 57 -11.40 -8.38 -11.22
N ILE A 58 -10.50 -9.34 -11.39
CA ILE A 58 -10.33 -10.08 -12.65
C ILE A 58 -11.57 -10.91 -12.95
N LEU A 59 -12.15 -11.56 -11.95
CA LEU A 59 -13.40 -12.34 -12.10
C LEU A 59 -14.60 -11.47 -12.50
N ASN A 60 -14.58 -10.18 -12.15
CA ASN A 60 -15.64 -9.22 -12.46
C ASN A 60 -15.18 -8.12 -13.43
N ILE A 61 -14.17 -8.40 -14.26
CA ILE A 61 -13.47 -7.37 -15.04
C ILE A 61 -14.41 -6.63 -16.01
N GLY A 62 -15.40 -7.33 -16.58
CA GLY A 62 -16.41 -6.73 -17.45
C GLY A 62 -17.27 -5.66 -16.76
N VAL A 63 -17.54 -5.82 -15.46
CA VAL A 63 -18.27 -4.83 -14.66
C VAL A 63 -17.35 -3.69 -14.21
N MET A 64 -16.06 -3.96 -14.02
CA MET A 64 -15.09 -2.93 -13.64
C MET A 64 -14.78 -1.94 -14.76
N PHE A 65 -14.73 -2.40 -16.02
CA PHE A 65 -14.50 -1.51 -17.16
C PHE A 65 -15.77 -0.79 -17.63
N SER A 66 -16.97 -1.17 -17.14
CA SER A 66 -18.22 -0.52 -17.53
C SER A 66 -18.44 0.84 -16.85
N SER A 67 -17.65 1.16 -15.82
CA SER A 67 -17.82 2.35 -15.01
C SER A 67 -16.49 2.97 -14.60
N ILE A 68 -16.44 4.30 -14.55
CA ILE A 68 -15.28 5.03 -14.05
C ILE A 68 -14.90 4.64 -12.61
N TYR A 69 -15.90 4.23 -11.81
CA TYR A 69 -15.67 3.73 -10.45
C TYR A 69 -14.90 2.40 -10.42
N GLY A 70 -15.10 1.53 -11.40
CA GLY A 70 -14.37 0.26 -11.47
C GLY A 70 -12.91 0.45 -11.91
N ILE A 71 -12.65 1.40 -12.81
CA ILE A 71 -11.28 1.81 -13.19
C ILE A 71 -10.53 2.38 -11.98
N ILE A 72 -11.17 3.24 -11.19
CA ILE A 72 -10.57 3.77 -9.95
C ILE A 72 -10.35 2.64 -8.93
N GLY A 73 -11.29 1.71 -8.81
CA GLY A 73 -11.16 0.54 -7.95
C GLY A 73 -9.96 -0.34 -8.30
N LEU A 74 -9.70 -0.56 -9.59
CA LEU A 74 -8.49 -1.23 -10.07
C LEU A 74 -7.21 -0.48 -9.66
N LEU A 75 -7.22 0.84 -9.78
CA LEU A 75 -6.09 1.68 -9.38
C LEU A 75 -5.81 1.60 -7.87
N VAL A 76 -6.87 1.60 -7.04
CA VAL A 76 -6.79 1.39 -5.59
C VAL A 76 -6.14 0.04 -5.28
N ILE A 77 -6.60 -1.04 -5.93
CA ILE A 77 -6.03 -2.39 -5.76
C ILE A 77 -4.54 -2.38 -6.11
N PHE A 78 -4.17 -1.78 -7.24
CA PHE A 78 -2.79 -1.75 -7.71
C PHE A 78 -1.87 -1.00 -6.75
N VAL A 79 -2.29 0.18 -6.28
CA VAL A 79 -1.53 0.97 -5.29
C VAL A 79 -1.45 0.25 -3.94
N SER A 80 -2.52 -0.45 -3.53
CA SER A 80 -2.53 -1.26 -2.30
C SER A 80 -1.51 -2.38 -2.34
N ILE A 81 -1.44 -3.11 -3.46
CA ILE A 81 -0.45 -4.17 -3.68
C ILE A 81 0.96 -3.58 -3.70
N ALA A 82 1.19 -2.50 -4.44
CA ALA A 82 2.50 -1.87 -4.55
C ALA A 82 3.03 -1.37 -3.19
N LEU A 83 2.20 -0.66 -2.43
CA LEU A 83 2.55 -0.18 -1.09
C LEU A 83 2.69 -1.33 -0.08
N GLY A 84 1.77 -2.30 -0.12
CA GLY A 84 1.81 -3.48 0.76
C GLY A 84 3.07 -4.30 0.53
N PHE A 85 3.44 -4.52 -0.73
CA PHE A 85 4.68 -5.19 -1.11
C PHE A 85 5.91 -4.42 -0.63
N LEU A 86 5.97 -3.11 -0.86
CA LEU A 86 7.12 -2.28 -0.49
C LEU A 86 7.33 -2.26 1.04
N ALA A 87 6.24 -2.16 1.80
CA ALA A 87 6.27 -2.18 3.26
C ALA A 87 6.65 -3.55 3.82
N SER A 88 6.12 -4.64 3.25
CA SER A 88 6.42 -6.02 3.68
C SER A 88 7.73 -6.58 3.13
N PHE A 89 8.41 -5.85 2.23
CA PHE A 89 9.58 -6.34 1.51
C PHE A 89 10.70 -6.87 2.40
N THR A 90 10.99 -6.19 3.51
CA THR A 90 11.99 -6.62 4.50
C THR A 90 11.57 -7.91 5.21
N LEU A 91 10.28 -8.05 5.54
CA LEU A 91 9.73 -9.24 6.18
C LEU A 91 9.74 -10.43 5.21
N LEU A 92 9.34 -10.20 3.95
CA LEU A 92 9.39 -11.20 2.88
C LEU A 92 10.83 -11.66 2.62
N GLY A 93 11.79 -10.74 2.63
CA GLY A 93 13.21 -11.07 2.49
C GLY A 93 13.75 -11.91 3.65
N GLN A 94 13.24 -11.73 4.87
CA GLN A 94 13.61 -12.56 6.02
C GLN A 94 13.03 -13.98 5.93
N TRP A 95 11.84 -14.14 5.38
CA TRP A 95 11.16 -15.44 5.27
C TRP A 95 11.53 -16.25 4.02
N PHE A 96 11.81 -15.57 2.91
CA PHE A 96 12.06 -16.19 1.60
C PHE A 96 13.48 -15.94 1.06
N GLY A 97 14.35 -15.31 1.85
CA GLY A 97 15.70 -14.94 1.43
C GLY A 97 16.68 -16.11 1.34
N GLY A 98 16.86 -16.65 0.14
CA GLY A 98 18.12 -17.30 -0.26
C GLY A 98 19.15 -16.26 -0.72
N SER A 99 20.44 -16.59 -0.69
CA SER A 99 21.56 -15.66 -0.99
C SER A 99 21.40 -14.89 -2.32
N ALA A 100 20.83 -15.49 -3.36
CA ALA A 100 20.60 -14.85 -4.65
C ALA A 100 19.33 -13.96 -4.73
N ALA A 101 18.31 -14.24 -3.91
CA ALA A 101 17.08 -13.46 -3.86
C ALA A 101 17.24 -12.18 -3.03
N ALA A 102 18.12 -12.22 -2.02
CA ALA A 102 18.45 -11.07 -1.19
C ALA A 102 19.09 -9.94 -1.99
N GLU A 103 20.04 -10.25 -2.88
CA GLU A 103 20.81 -9.24 -3.64
C GLU A 103 19.94 -8.54 -4.70
N LYS A 104 19.20 -9.31 -5.50
CA LYS A 104 18.20 -8.77 -6.43
C LYS A 104 17.09 -8.03 -5.70
N GLY A 105 16.75 -8.51 -4.50
CA GLY A 105 15.74 -7.89 -3.67
C GLY A 105 16.14 -6.50 -3.18
N VAL A 106 17.38 -6.35 -2.70
CA VAL A 106 17.93 -5.05 -2.27
C VAL A 106 17.96 -4.06 -3.45
N ALA A 107 18.41 -4.50 -4.63
CA ALA A 107 18.41 -3.66 -5.82
C ALA A 107 16.99 -3.24 -6.25
N LEU A 108 16.02 -4.14 -6.16
CA LEU A 108 14.61 -3.86 -6.45
C LEU A 108 14.03 -2.87 -5.43
N ARG A 109 14.28 -3.08 -4.13
CA ARG A 109 13.85 -2.16 -3.07
C ARG A 109 14.43 -0.76 -3.26
N ALA A 110 15.70 -0.64 -3.64
CA ALA A 110 16.35 0.64 -3.90
C ALA A 110 15.70 1.43 -5.05
N LYS A 111 15.12 0.74 -6.03
CA LYS A 111 14.34 1.38 -7.10
C LYS A 111 12.91 1.70 -6.64
N LEU A 112 12.28 0.79 -5.91
CA LEU A 112 10.89 0.94 -5.47
C LEU A 112 10.72 2.01 -4.38
N ILE A 113 11.72 2.21 -3.52
CA ILE A 113 11.69 3.26 -2.49
C ILE A 113 11.59 4.67 -3.08
N LEU A 114 12.13 4.89 -4.29
CA LEU A 114 11.95 6.16 -5.02
C LEU A 114 10.49 6.44 -5.33
N TYR A 115 9.68 5.39 -5.51
CA TYR A 115 8.25 5.48 -5.74
C TYR A 115 7.43 5.38 -4.46
N GLN A 116 8.04 5.16 -3.30
CA GLN A 116 7.34 5.00 -2.02
C GLN A 116 6.46 6.20 -1.68
N VAL A 117 7.04 7.39 -1.79
CA VAL A 117 6.37 8.64 -1.47
C VAL A 117 5.24 8.97 -2.45
N PRO A 118 5.43 8.96 -3.78
CA PRO A 118 4.31 9.20 -4.71
C PRO A 118 3.23 8.13 -4.63
N LEU A 119 3.59 6.85 -4.44
CA LEU A 119 2.61 5.79 -4.17
C LEU A 119 1.88 6.02 -2.85
N GLY A 120 2.57 6.53 -1.82
CA GLY A 120 1.99 6.86 -0.52
C GLY A 120 0.96 7.97 -0.62
N VAL A 121 1.28 9.04 -1.34
CA VAL A 121 0.32 10.14 -1.63
C VAL A 121 -0.87 9.61 -2.44
N ALA A 122 -0.61 8.81 -3.48
CA ALA A 122 -1.68 8.18 -4.25
C ALA A 122 -2.56 7.28 -3.37
N GLY A 123 -1.97 6.51 -2.46
CA GLY A 123 -2.67 5.66 -1.50
C GLY A 123 -3.55 6.44 -0.54
N ILE A 124 -3.09 7.59 -0.05
CA ILE A 124 -3.90 8.48 0.80
C ILE A 124 -5.08 9.05 0.02
N VAL A 125 -4.84 9.62 -1.16
CA VAL A 125 -5.89 10.25 -1.97
C VAL A 125 -6.94 9.23 -2.43
N LEU A 126 -6.49 8.11 -3.00
CA LEU A 126 -7.37 7.05 -3.48
C LEU A 126 -8.08 6.34 -2.33
N GLY A 127 -7.40 6.14 -1.19
CA GLY A 127 -8.00 5.56 0.00
C GLY A 127 -9.08 6.45 0.60
N ALA A 128 -8.86 7.76 0.67
CA ALA A 128 -9.86 8.72 1.15
C ALA A 128 -11.07 8.80 0.21
N TYR A 129 -10.82 8.86 -1.10
CA TYR A 129 -11.87 8.87 -2.12
C TYR A 129 -12.72 7.59 -2.07
N TRP A 130 -12.07 6.43 -1.96
CA TRP A 130 -12.76 5.15 -1.91
C TRP A 130 -13.54 4.96 -0.60
N ALA A 131 -12.98 5.38 0.53
CA ALA A 131 -13.67 5.38 1.82
C ALA A 131 -14.95 6.21 1.77
N PHE A 132 -14.91 7.40 1.18
CA PHE A 132 -16.09 8.25 0.98
C PHE A 132 -17.16 7.54 0.15
N LEU A 133 -16.78 6.98 -1.00
CA LEU A 133 -17.68 6.23 -1.88
C LEU A 133 -18.39 5.07 -1.16
N THR A 134 -17.65 4.31 -0.35
CA THR A 134 -18.21 3.17 0.41
C THR A 134 -19.08 3.58 1.60
N LEU A 135 -18.99 4.83 2.08
CA LEU A 135 -19.82 5.35 3.16
C LEU A 135 -21.12 5.97 2.65
N THR A 136 -21.14 6.40 1.38
CA THR A 136 -22.30 7.06 0.74
C THR A 136 -23.15 6.15 -0.14
N ALA A 137 -22.72 4.90 -0.34
CA ALA A 137 -23.41 3.87 -1.13
C ALA A 137 -24.07 2.84 -0.22
#